data_AF-A0A101MK65-F1
#
_entry.id   AF-A0A101MK65-F1
#
_cell.length_a   1.000
_cell.length_b   1.000
_cell.length_c   1.000
_cell.angle_alpha   90.00
_cell.angle_beta   90.00
_cell.angle_gamma   90.00
#
_symmetry.space_group_name_H-M   'P 1'
#
loop_
_entity.id
_entity.type
_entity.pdbx_description
1 polymer ?
#
loop_
_entity_poly.entity_id
_entity_poly.type
_entity_poly.pdbx_seq_one_letter_code
_entity_poly.pdbx_strand_id
1 'polypeptide(L)'
;MTQPTFVVEHLDPELGPWSTLEYACIARESHDRGARFLLSSVPTELQMPADLAATKGLEVEHRSVEEVFADRKDKVCLLDPSATAELSPEDGDTFEVFLFGGILGDDPPRDRTSELRKKGYVGRRLGPKQMTTDTAVRVTRLVVHEKIPLEEIQYVDYPELLINEHERTEMPFRYVKDANEQPIMPDGMVDLIKKDADNDVSVLCTPYSVLVEDPPKLNDNKVAEEGLGVFQWGVSSFDSDLGGYIRKNTYMDLWLI
;
A
#
# COMPACT_ATOMS: atom_id res chain seq x y z
N MET A 1 -2.12 25.98 18.13
CA MET A 1 -2.41 24.55 17.92
C MET A 1 -1.09 23.86 17.67
N THR A 2 -0.84 22.74 18.35
CA THR A 2 0.32 21.89 18.09
C THR A 2 0.17 21.26 16.70
N GLN A 3 1.23 21.32 15.89
CA GLN A 3 1.22 20.72 14.56
C GLN A 3 1.20 19.19 14.70
N PRO A 4 0.31 18.46 14.01
CA PRO A 4 0.26 17.01 14.12
C PRO A 4 1.52 16.39 13.55
N THR A 5 1.94 15.27 14.14
CA THR A 5 3.01 14.42 13.62
C THR A 5 2.40 13.15 13.04
N PHE A 6 2.64 12.91 11.75
CA PHE A 6 2.28 11.66 11.09
C PHE A 6 3.49 10.72 11.13
N VAL A 7 3.29 9.50 11.60
CA VAL A 7 4.34 8.50 11.72
C VAL A 7 3.96 7.28 10.91
N VAL A 8 4.75 6.94 9.90
CA VAL A 8 4.64 5.65 9.23
C VAL A 8 5.73 4.77 9.80
N GLU A 9 5.35 3.63 10.38
CA GLU A 9 6.31 2.64 10.86
C GLU A 9 6.70 1.73 9.70
N HIS A 10 7.96 1.82 9.26
CA HIS A 10 8.49 1.00 8.18
C HIS A 10 8.77 -0.42 8.71
N LEU A 11 7.98 -1.39 8.25
CA LEU A 11 8.00 -2.76 8.75
C LEU A 11 8.59 -3.75 7.74
N ASP A 12 9.07 -3.26 6.59
CA ASP A 12 9.70 -4.06 5.56
C ASP A 12 11.24 -4.00 5.66
N PRO A 13 11.95 -5.07 5.29
CA PRO A 13 13.41 -5.03 5.20
C PRO A 13 13.91 -4.22 4.00
N GLU A 14 13.03 -4.00 3.01
CA GLU A 14 13.35 -3.33 1.75
C GLU A 14 12.38 -2.17 1.48
N LEU A 15 12.84 -1.21 0.68
CA LEU A 15 12.05 -0.07 0.25
C LEU A 15 11.83 -0.10 -1.26
N GLY A 16 10.65 -0.56 -1.66
CA GLY A 16 10.26 -0.64 -3.05
C GLY A 16 9.95 0.72 -3.70
N PRO A 17 9.86 0.78 -5.04
CA PRO A 17 9.50 1.99 -5.77
C PRO A 17 8.14 2.57 -5.35
N TRP A 18 7.15 1.72 -5.10
CA TRP A 18 5.82 2.15 -4.64
C TRP A 18 5.89 2.93 -3.33
N SER A 19 6.44 2.30 -2.28
CA SER A 19 6.60 2.91 -0.96
C SER A 19 7.47 4.17 -1.01
N THR A 20 8.45 4.21 -1.90
CA THR A 20 9.28 5.40 -2.15
C THR A 20 8.41 6.58 -2.60
N LEU A 21 7.54 6.38 -3.58
CA LEU A 21 6.64 7.43 -4.07
C LEU A 21 5.64 7.87 -2.99
N GLU A 22 5.06 6.93 -2.25
CA GLU A 22 4.15 7.23 -1.15
C GLU A 22 4.81 8.07 -0.05
N TYR A 23 5.97 7.64 0.46
CA TYR A 23 6.66 8.36 1.54
C TYR A 23 7.09 9.75 1.08
N ALA A 24 7.52 9.88 -0.19
CA ALA A 24 7.87 11.17 -0.74
C ALA A 24 6.63 12.09 -0.84
N CYS A 25 5.48 11.55 -1.26
CA CYS A 25 4.21 12.28 -1.32
C CYS A 25 3.79 12.75 0.08
N ILE A 26 3.80 11.84 1.06
CA ILE A 26 3.44 12.14 2.45
C ILE A 26 4.34 13.24 3.02
N ALA A 27 5.65 13.14 2.81
CA ALA A 27 6.63 14.12 3.27
C ALA A 27 6.32 15.52 2.70
N ARG A 28 6.13 15.63 1.38
CA ARG A 28 5.81 16.90 0.70
C ARG A 28 4.50 17.49 1.20
N GLU A 29 3.42 16.73 1.18
CA GLU A 29 2.11 17.25 1.56
C GLU A 29 2.04 17.64 3.03
N SER A 30 2.67 16.85 3.91
CA SER A 30 2.73 17.17 5.34
C SER A 30 3.50 18.46 5.57
N HIS A 31 4.69 18.57 4.96
CA HIS A 31 5.51 19.77 5.04
C HIS A 31 4.79 21.02 4.52
N ASP A 32 4.11 20.93 3.39
CA ASP A 32 3.40 22.06 2.76
C ASP A 32 2.18 22.53 3.55
N ARG A 33 1.73 21.71 4.51
CA ARG A 33 0.69 22.08 5.48
C ARG A 33 1.27 22.41 6.86
N GLY A 34 2.59 22.38 7.03
CA GLY A 34 3.24 22.59 8.32
C GLY A 34 3.00 21.46 9.31
N ALA A 35 2.70 20.25 8.85
CA ALA A 35 2.70 19.05 9.68
C ALA A 35 4.06 18.36 9.60
N ARG A 36 4.41 17.59 10.64
CA ARG A 36 5.64 16.80 10.67
C ARG A 36 5.37 15.39 10.14
N PHE A 37 6.26 14.86 9.31
CA PHE A 37 6.24 13.46 8.91
C PHE A 37 7.51 12.75 9.37
N LEU A 38 7.34 11.60 10.01
CA LEU A 38 8.41 10.75 10.49
C LEU A 38 8.25 9.33 9.94
N LEU A 39 9.27 8.83 9.26
CA LEU A 39 9.38 7.42 8.89
C LEU A 39 10.20 6.71 9.98
N SER A 40 9.57 5.91 10.83
CA SER A 40 10.20 5.25 11.97
C SER A 40 10.52 3.78 11.70
N SER A 41 11.29 3.16 12.60
CA SER A 41 11.70 1.75 12.51
C SER A 41 12.48 1.41 11.23
N VAL A 42 13.11 2.40 10.60
CA VAL A 42 13.86 2.20 9.36
C VAL A 42 15.14 1.41 9.69
N PRO A 43 15.40 0.24 9.07
CA PRO A 43 16.64 -0.50 9.29
C PRO A 43 17.87 0.36 9.00
N THR A 44 18.91 0.26 9.83
CA THR A 44 20.13 1.08 9.67
C THR A 44 20.88 0.75 8.38
N GLU A 45 20.73 -0.49 7.90
CA GLU A 45 21.34 -1.00 6.68
C GLU A 45 20.57 -0.58 5.41
N LEU A 46 19.30 -0.16 5.55
CA LEU A 46 18.46 0.20 4.42
C LEU A 46 19.02 1.44 3.70
N GLN A 47 19.39 1.25 2.44
CA GLN A 47 19.84 2.35 1.60
C GLN A 47 18.63 3.06 1.01
N MET A 48 18.37 4.28 1.51
CA MET A 48 17.28 5.10 1.01
C MET A 48 17.61 5.64 -0.41
N PRO A 49 16.67 5.57 -1.38
CA PRO A 49 16.84 6.20 -2.68
C PRO A 49 17.17 7.69 -2.54
N ALA A 50 18.12 8.18 -3.34
CA ALA A 50 18.63 9.56 -3.22
C ALA A 50 17.52 10.61 -3.34
N ASP A 51 16.54 10.39 -4.21
CA ASP A 51 15.42 11.31 -4.42
C ASP A 51 14.49 11.36 -3.21
N LEU A 52 14.25 10.21 -2.54
CA LEU A 52 13.49 10.17 -1.29
C LEU A 52 14.28 10.83 -0.17
N ALA A 53 15.57 10.55 -0.06
CA ALA A 53 16.45 11.17 0.93
C ALA A 53 16.51 12.70 0.82
N ALA A 54 16.41 13.22 -0.40
CA ALA A 54 16.37 14.65 -0.69
C ALA A 54 14.97 15.26 -0.54
N THR A 55 13.93 14.46 -0.28
CA THR A 55 12.56 14.96 -0.19
C THR A 55 12.38 15.82 1.06
N LYS A 56 12.00 17.08 0.82
CA LYS A 56 11.73 18.04 1.90
C LYS A 56 10.58 17.54 2.78
N GLY A 57 10.77 17.64 4.10
CA GLY A 57 9.75 17.21 5.08
C GLY A 57 9.84 15.75 5.50
N LEU A 58 10.75 14.96 4.90
CA LEU A 58 11.01 13.60 5.34
C LEU A 58 12.00 13.63 6.52
N GLU A 59 11.58 13.08 7.64
CA GLU A 59 12.46 12.72 8.75
C GLU A 59 12.53 11.20 8.86
N VAL A 60 13.74 10.66 9.02
CA VAL A 60 13.98 9.22 9.15
C VAL A 60 14.45 8.93 10.57
N GLU A 61 13.88 7.89 11.17
CA GLU A 61 14.22 7.42 12.50
C GLU A 61 14.38 5.90 12.50
N HIS A 62 15.47 5.44 13.11
CA HIS A 62 15.80 4.02 13.19
C HIS A 62 15.14 3.35 14.40
N ARG A 63 14.82 4.12 15.44
CA ARG A 63 14.10 3.64 16.62
C ARG A 63 12.63 3.42 16.33
N SER A 64 12.02 2.54 17.13
CA SER A 64 10.58 2.28 17.05
C SER A 64 9.74 3.46 17.53
N VAL A 65 8.48 3.52 17.09
CA VAL A 65 7.52 4.54 17.57
C VAL A 65 7.35 4.50 19.09
N GLU A 66 7.45 3.30 19.70
CA GLU A 66 7.38 3.11 21.15
C GLU A 66 8.53 3.80 21.88
N GLU A 67 9.74 3.73 21.32
CA GLU A 67 10.92 4.37 21.90
C GLU A 67 10.89 5.89 21.69
N VAL A 68 10.49 6.33 20.50
CA VAL A 68 10.50 7.76 20.12
C VAL A 68 9.48 8.56 20.90
N PHE A 69 8.31 7.96 21.22
CA PHE A 69 7.20 8.63 21.91
C PHE A 69 6.88 7.98 23.26
N ALA A 70 7.86 7.35 23.90
CA ALA A 70 7.70 6.64 25.17
C ALA A 70 7.11 7.51 26.30
N ASP A 71 7.45 8.80 26.32
CA ASP A 71 7.04 9.79 27.32
C ASP A 71 5.61 10.33 27.12
N ARG A 72 4.99 10.05 25.97
CA ARG A 72 3.70 10.62 25.55
C ARG A 72 2.83 9.62 24.80
N LYS A 73 2.87 8.35 25.20
CA LYS A 73 2.14 7.24 24.58
C LYS A 73 0.63 7.50 24.47
N ASP A 74 0.05 8.18 25.45
CA ASP A 74 -1.37 8.58 25.48
C ASP A 74 -1.73 9.64 24.42
N LYS A 75 -0.73 10.29 23.82
CA LYS A 75 -0.87 11.24 22.70
C LYS A 75 -0.71 10.60 21.32
N VAL A 76 -0.53 9.28 21.26
CA VAL A 76 -0.39 8.52 20.01
C VAL A 76 -1.72 7.83 19.67
N CYS A 77 -2.27 8.16 18.51
CA CYS A 77 -3.42 7.49 17.90
C CYS A 77 -2.93 6.50 16.84
N LEU A 78 -3.36 5.24 16.92
CA LEU A 78 -3.11 4.24 15.89
C LEU A 78 -4.24 4.28 14.85
N LEU A 79 -3.90 4.46 13.59
CA LEU A 79 -4.85 4.32 12.49
C LEU A 79 -4.97 2.84 12.12
N ASP A 80 -6.16 2.30 12.38
CA ASP A 80 -6.42 0.88 12.38
C ASP A 80 -7.77 0.58 11.71
N PRO A 81 -7.79 -0.16 10.58
CA PRO A 81 -9.02 -0.60 9.93
C PRO A 81 -9.97 -1.39 10.85
N SER A 82 -9.43 -2.07 11.87
CA SER A 82 -10.19 -2.88 12.82
C SER A 82 -10.70 -2.08 14.03
N ALA A 83 -10.37 -0.80 14.16
CA ALA A 83 -10.88 0.02 15.26
C ALA A 83 -12.39 0.25 15.14
N THR A 84 -13.07 0.31 16.28
CA THR A 84 -14.54 0.50 16.32
C THR A 84 -14.95 1.97 16.21
N ALA A 85 -14.10 2.90 16.66
CA ALA A 85 -14.32 4.33 16.59
C ALA A 85 -13.69 4.93 15.32
N GLU A 86 -14.42 5.81 14.66
CA GLU A 86 -13.93 6.58 13.51
C GLU A 86 -13.14 7.79 13.97
N LEU A 87 -12.11 8.15 13.19
CA LEU A 87 -11.35 9.38 13.41
C LEU A 87 -12.28 10.59 13.24
N SER A 88 -12.23 11.53 14.17
CA SER A 88 -13.01 12.78 14.10
C SER A 88 -12.12 14.02 14.23
N PRO A 89 -12.62 15.21 13.85
CA PRO A 89 -11.87 16.45 14.01
C PRO A 89 -11.36 16.73 15.44
N GLU A 90 -12.12 16.32 16.46
CA GLU A 90 -11.79 16.48 17.88
C GLU A 90 -10.58 15.62 18.31
N ASP A 91 -10.30 14.53 17.59
CA ASP A 91 -9.10 13.72 17.84
C ASP A 91 -7.82 14.54 17.60
N GLY A 92 -7.86 15.57 16.74
CA GLY A 92 -6.76 16.52 16.54
C GLY A 92 -6.47 17.43 17.73
N ASP A 93 -7.37 17.51 18.71
CA ASP A 93 -7.15 18.23 19.97
C ASP A 93 -6.73 17.28 21.11
N THR A 94 -6.91 15.96 20.90
CA THR A 94 -6.61 14.91 21.87
C THR A 94 -5.22 14.32 21.66
N PHE A 95 -4.90 13.99 20.41
CA PHE A 95 -3.65 13.33 20.01
C PHE A 95 -2.72 14.29 19.29
N GLU A 96 -1.43 14.03 19.42
CA GLU A 96 -0.37 14.80 18.75
C GLU A 96 0.34 13.98 17.67
N VAL A 97 0.23 12.65 17.75
CA VAL A 97 0.91 11.69 16.89
C VAL A 97 -0.10 10.73 16.31
N PHE A 98 -0.06 10.56 14.99
CA PHE A 98 -0.93 9.66 14.24
C PHE A 98 -0.07 8.60 13.57
N LEU A 99 -0.17 7.37 14.06
CA LEU A 99 0.66 6.23 13.71
C LEU A 99 -0.05 5.36 12.67
N PHE A 100 0.66 5.04 11.61
CA PHE A 100 0.25 4.13 10.56
C PHE A 100 1.23 2.96 10.56
N GLY A 101 0.72 1.73 10.70
CA GLY A 101 1.55 0.57 10.36
C GLY A 101 1.88 0.62 8.87
N GLY A 102 3.08 0.24 8.43
CA GLY A 102 3.35 0.07 7.01
C GLY A 102 2.35 -0.94 6.42
N ILE A 103 1.48 -0.51 5.50
CA ILE A 103 0.25 -1.24 5.14
C ILE A 103 0.32 -1.94 3.77
N LEU A 104 1.37 -1.79 2.96
CA LEU A 104 1.28 -2.23 1.56
C LEU A 104 2.38 -3.19 1.12
N GLY A 105 1.97 -4.24 0.40
CA GLY A 105 2.84 -4.99 -0.51
C GLY A 105 2.63 -6.50 -0.58
N ASP A 106 1.99 -7.13 0.41
CA ASP A 106 1.82 -8.59 0.40
C ASP A 106 0.47 -9.01 -0.19
N ASP A 107 0.51 -9.97 -1.11
CA ASP A 107 -0.63 -10.82 -1.47
C ASP A 107 -0.32 -12.26 -0.97
N PRO A 108 -1.06 -12.76 0.04
CA PRO A 108 -2.21 -12.16 0.70
C PRO A 108 -1.83 -11.01 1.65
N PRO A 109 -2.77 -10.05 1.90
CA PRO A 109 -2.55 -8.94 2.80
C PRO A 109 -2.08 -9.40 4.19
N ARG A 110 -0.93 -8.92 4.62
CA ARG A 110 -0.45 -9.13 6.00
C ARG A 110 -0.99 -8.01 6.88
N ASP A 111 -1.67 -8.38 7.97
CA ASP A 111 -2.14 -7.44 8.99
C ASP A 111 -0.97 -6.96 9.86
N ARG A 112 -0.07 -6.15 9.28
CA ARG A 112 1.15 -5.66 9.96
C ARG A 112 0.82 -4.70 11.11
N THR A 113 -0.35 -4.06 11.06
CA THR A 113 -0.91 -3.25 12.14
C THR A 113 -1.23 -4.09 13.39
N SER A 114 -1.41 -5.41 13.28
CA SER A 114 -1.71 -6.29 14.42
C SER A 114 -0.65 -6.27 15.52
N GLU A 115 0.63 -6.11 15.17
CA GLU A 115 1.69 -5.97 16.17
C GLU A 115 1.59 -4.63 16.91
N LEU A 116 1.11 -3.58 16.25
CA LEU A 116 0.88 -2.28 16.87
C LEU A 116 -0.35 -2.26 17.77
N ARG A 117 -1.39 -3.05 17.45
CA ARG A 117 -2.59 -3.17 18.32
C ARG A 117 -2.25 -3.70 19.70
N LYS A 118 -1.31 -4.64 19.78
CA LYS A 118 -0.85 -5.24 21.06
C LYS A 118 -0.15 -4.21 21.97
N LYS A 119 0.29 -3.08 21.41
CA LYS A 119 1.00 -2.03 22.14
C LYS A 119 0.06 -1.11 22.93
N GLY A 120 -1.26 -1.24 22.80
CA GLY A 120 -2.23 -0.52 23.64
C GLY A 120 -2.40 0.97 23.30
N TYR A 121 -2.17 1.35 22.04
CA TYR A 121 -2.54 2.66 21.53
C TYR A 121 -4.05 2.80 21.40
N VAL A 122 -4.55 4.03 21.46
CA VAL A 122 -5.95 4.30 21.12
C VAL A 122 -6.12 4.20 19.60
N GLY A 123 -7.00 3.31 19.15
CA GLY A 123 -7.28 3.08 17.74
C GLY A 123 -8.38 4.00 17.18
N ARG A 124 -8.20 4.42 15.92
CA ARG A 124 -9.23 5.05 15.08
C ARG A 124 -9.21 4.46 13.69
N ARG A 125 -10.39 4.26 13.10
CA ARG A 125 -10.51 3.86 11.68
C ARG A 125 -10.80 5.07 10.79
N LEU A 126 -10.44 4.98 9.51
CA LEU A 126 -10.66 6.01 8.49
C LEU A 126 -11.89 5.72 7.61
N GLY A 127 -12.83 4.96 8.15
CA GLY A 127 -13.99 4.43 7.45
C GLY A 127 -13.83 2.97 7.00
N PRO A 128 -14.78 2.45 6.21
CA PRO A 128 -14.91 1.01 5.96
C PRO A 128 -14.10 0.49 4.77
N LYS A 129 -13.49 1.37 3.96
CA LYS A 129 -12.72 0.98 2.76
C LYS A 129 -11.24 1.22 2.98
N GLN A 130 -10.43 0.28 2.48
CA GLN A 130 -8.98 0.38 2.55
C GLN A 130 -8.47 1.56 1.72
N MET A 131 -7.43 2.22 2.22
CA MET A 131 -6.73 3.32 1.57
C MET A 131 -5.25 2.93 1.42
N THR A 132 -4.59 3.50 0.42
CA THR A 132 -3.13 3.49 0.36
C THR A 132 -2.54 4.28 1.53
N THR A 133 -1.27 4.06 1.89
CA THR A 133 -0.69 4.72 3.07
C THR A 133 -0.66 6.23 2.89
N ASP A 134 -0.32 6.73 1.70
CA ASP A 134 -0.37 8.17 1.41
C ASP A 134 -1.78 8.75 1.54
N THR A 135 -2.80 8.04 1.04
CA THR A 135 -4.19 8.46 1.16
C THR A 135 -4.65 8.44 2.62
N ALA A 136 -4.29 7.43 3.40
CA ALA A 136 -4.63 7.35 4.81
C ALA A 136 -4.03 8.52 5.61
N VAL A 137 -2.78 8.90 5.32
CA VAL A 137 -2.15 10.07 5.94
C VAL A 137 -2.82 11.36 5.48
N ARG A 138 -3.13 11.48 4.18
CA ARG A 138 -3.85 12.63 3.62
C ARG A 138 -5.22 12.82 4.29
N VAL A 139 -6.02 11.76 4.40
CA VAL A 139 -7.33 11.77 5.06
C VAL A 139 -7.19 12.15 6.52
N THR A 140 -6.27 11.51 7.24
CA THR A 140 -6.02 11.85 8.65
C THR A 140 -5.71 13.34 8.79
N ARG A 141 -4.82 13.91 7.95
CA ARG A 141 -4.51 15.34 7.96
C ARG A 141 -5.75 16.20 7.71
N LEU A 142 -6.55 15.90 6.69
CA LEU A 142 -7.79 16.63 6.41
C LEU A 142 -8.71 16.66 7.64
N VAL A 143 -8.84 15.53 8.34
CA VAL A 143 -9.69 15.41 9.53
C VAL A 143 -9.12 16.16 10.72
N VAL A 144 -7.89 15.88 11.14
CA VAL A 144 -7.39 16.36 12.44
C VAL A 144 -6.79 17.76 12.36
N HIS A 145 -6.27 18.14 11.20
CA HIS A 145 -5.60 19.41 10.99
C HIS A 145 -6.53 20.43 10.33
N GLU A 146 -7.21 20.03 9.26
CA GLU A 146 -8.11 20.91 8.49
C GLU A 146 -9.55 20.87 9.01
N LYS A 147 -9.83 20.01 10.00
CA LYS A 147 -11.12 19.86 10.70
C LYS A 147 -12.29 19.50 9.78
N ILE A 148 -12.00 18.73 8.73
CA ILE A 148 -13.00 18.24 7.77
C ILE A 148 -13.48 16.84 8.22
N PRO A 149 -14.77 16.64 8.55
CA PRO A 149 -15.29 15.32 8.90
C PRO A 149 -15.07 14.27 7.79
N LEU A 150 -14.90 13.00 8.17
CA LEU A 150 -14.61 11.91 7.23
C LEU A 150 -15.65 11.82 6.10
N GLU A 151 -16.92 12.06 6.42
CA GLU A 151 -18.06 12.02 5.51
C GLU A 151 -18.12 13.19 4.53
N GLU A 152 -17.42 14.29 4.79
CA GLU A 152 -17.40 15.48 3.93
C GLU A 152 -16.26 15.41 2.89
N ILE A 153 -15.27 14.55 3.12
CA ILE A 153 -14.17 14.33 2.18
C ILE A 153 -14.70 13.69 0.90
N GLN A 154 -14.32 14.25 -0.24
CA GLN A 154 -14.71 13.74 -1.55
C GLN A 154 -13.82 12.55 -1.94
N TYR A 155 -14.41 11.37 -2.09
CA TYR A 155 -13.69 10.15 -2.43
C TYR A 155 -14.00 9.64 -3.83
N VAL A 156 -13.06 8.90 -4.39
CA VAL A 156 -13.27 7.94 -5.46
C VAL A 156 -12.88 6.56 -4.95
N ASP A 157 -13.81 5.61 -5.10
CA ASP A 157 -13.62 4.24 -4.66
C ASP A 157 -13.32 3.39 -5.89
N TYR A 158 -12.27 2.59 -5.80
CA TYR A 158 -11.89 1.65 -6.84
C TYR A 158 -11.72 2.29 -8.23
N PRO A 159 -10.86 3.32 -8.38
CA PRO A 159 -10.71 3.99 -9.67
C PRO A 159 -10.07 3.04 -10.70
N GLU A 160 -10.62 3.06 -11.93
CA GLU A 160 -9.98 2.43 -13.09
C GLU A 160 -8.91 3.36 -13.67
N LEU A 161 -7.69 2.85 -13.80
CA LEU A 161 -6.58 3.52 -14.49
C LEU A 161 -6.45 2.96 -15.90
N LEU A 162 -6.38 3.87 -16.89
CA LEU A 162 -6.06 3.50 -18.27
C LEU A 162 -4.55 3.28 -18.40
N ILE A 163 -4.15 2.03 -18.60
CA ILE A 163 -2.74 1.65 -18.78
C ILE A 163 -2.29 2.02 -20.19
N ASN A 164 -3.06 1.58 -21.18
CA ASN A 164 -2.90 1.88 -22.61
C ASN A 164 -4.28 1.87 -23.30
N GLU A 165 -4.34 2.00 -24.63
CA GLU A 165 -5.62 2.04 -25.38
C GLU A 165 -6.50 0.79 -25.19
N HIS A 166 -5.94 -0.32 -24.73
CA HIS A 166 -6.61 -1.62 -24.65
C HIS A 166 -6.67 -2.20 -23.22
N GLU A 167 -5.98 -1.60 -22.26
CA GLU A 167 -5.80 -2.15 -20.92
C GLU A 167 -6.18 -1.13 -19.84
N ARG A 168 -6.96 -1.61 -18.88
CA ARG A 168 -7.36 -0.87 -17.69
C ARG A 168 -7.11 -1.74 -16.46
N THR A 169 -6.68 -1.09 -15.39
CA THR A 169 -6.49 -1.73 -14.09
C THR A 169 -7.33 -1.01 -13.06
N GLU A 170 -8.15 -1.75 -12.31
CA GLU A 170 -8.90 -1.21 -11.18
C GLU A 170 -8.00 -1.19 -9.95
N MET A 171 -7.88 -0.03 -9.30
CA MET A 171 -7.11 0.09 -8.07
C MET A 171 -8.00 -0.26 -6.88
N PRO A 172 -7.73 -1.32 -6.09
CA PRO A 172 -8.64 -1.81 -5.05
C PRO A 172 -8.63 -0.97 -3.75
N PHE A 173 -8.49 0.34 -3.87
CA PHE A 173 -8.41 1.28 -2.75
C PHE A 173 -9.35 2.47 -2.93
N ARG A 174 -9.68 3.11 -1.82
CA ARG A 174 -10.30 4.43 -1.76
C ARG A 174 -9.23 5.50 -1.86
N TYR A 175 -9.48 6.53 -2.67
CA TYR A 175 -8.64 7.72 -2.83
C TYR A 175 -9.43 9.00 -2.58
N VAL A 176 -8.74 10.07 -2.18
CA VAL A 176 -9.31 11.42 -2.14
C VAL A 176 -9.35 11.98 -3.56
N LYS A 177 -10.43 12.69 -3.92
CA LYS A 177 -10.57 13.39 -5.20
C LYS A 177 -9.85 14.73 -5.21
N ASP A 178 -9.25 15.07 -6.34
CA ASP A 178 -8.77 16.41 -6.64
C ASP A 178 -9.91 17.32 -7.15
N ALA A 179 -9.57 18.56 -7.49
CA ALA A 179 -10.52 19.54 -8.05
C ALA A 179 -11.08 19.15 -9.44
N ASN A 180 -10.44 18.19 -10.12
CA ASN A 180 -10.86 17.65 -11.42
C ASN A 180 -11.58 16.28 -11.28
N GLU A 181 -11.99 15.94 -10.06
CA GLU A 181 -12.65 14.67 -9.71
C GLU A 181 -11.79 13.41 -9.95
N GLN A 182 -10.47 13.56 -10.09
CA GLN A 182 -9.52 12.47 -10.27
C GLN A 182 -8.97 11.98 -8.93
N PRO A 183 -8.59 10.69 -8.79
CA PRO A 183 -7.90 10.21 -7.59
C PRO A 183 -6.55 10.94 -7.41
N ILE A 184 -6.30 11.49 -6.22
CA ILE A 184 -4.98 12.00 -5.86
C ILE A 184 -4.07 10.80 -5.59
N MET A 185 -3.04 10.65 -6.43
CA MET A 185 -1.99 9.63 -6.30
C MET A 185 -0.62 10.30 -6.19
N PRO A 186 0.39 9.63 -5.61
CA PRO A 186 1.76 10.13 -5.63
C PRO A 186 2.25 10.42 -7.06
N ASP A 187 3.07 11.46 -7.21
CA ASP A 187 3.72 11.76 -8.49
C ASP A 187 4.50 10.54 -9.02
N GLY A 188 4.29 10.17 -10.28
CA GLY A 188 4.92 9.00 -10.90
C GLY A 188 4.25 7.66 -10.57
N MET A 189 3.23 7.61 -9.71
CA MET A 189 2.56 6.36 -9.34
C MET A 189 1.84 5.72 -10.53
N VAL A 190 1.14 6.52 -11.33
CA VAL A 190 0.46 6.03 -12.54
C VAL A 190 1.46 5.46 -13.55
N ASP A 191 2.63 6.09 -13.69
CA ASP A 191 3.68 5.62 -14.60
C ASP A 191 4.33 4.32 -14.08
N LEU A 192 4.49 4.19 -12.76
CA LEU A 192 4.97 2.96 -12.13
C LEU A 192 3.98 1.81 -12.39
N ILE A 193 2.69 2.02 -12.17
CA ILE A 193 1.64 1.03 -12.44
C ILE A 193 1.64 0.60 -13.91
N LYS A 194 1.77 1.56 -14.84
CA LYS A 194 1.86 1.25 -16.27
C LYS A 194 3.07 0.40 -16.61
N LYS A 195 4.23 0.72 -16.04
CA LYS A 195 5.46 -0.02 -16.25
C LYS A 195 5.36 -1.45 -15.72
N ASP A 196 4.72 -1.64 -14.57
CA ASP A 196 4.54 -2.97 -13.99
C ASP A 196 3.57 -3.82 -14.82
N ALA A 197 2.49 -3.22 -15.34
CA ALA A 197 1.58 -3.90 -16.27
C ALA A 197 2.29 -4.35 -17.58
N ASP A 198 3.17 -3.52 -18.13
CA ASP A 198 3.98 -3.88 -19.31
C ASP A 198 4.98 -5.02 -19.01
N ASN A 199 5.55 -5.05 -17.80
CA ASN A 199 6.47 -6.10 -17.39
C ASN A 199 5.77 -7.46 -17.24
N ASP A 200 4.54 -7.50 -16.73
CA ASP A 200 3.73 -8.73 -16.67
C ASP A 200 3.40 -9.28 -18.07
N VAL A 201 3.25 -8.41 -19.08
CA VAL A 201 3.07 -8.83 -20.48
C VAL A 201 4.33 -9.48 -21.05
N SER A 202 5.53 -9.08 -20.59
CA SER A 202 6.80 -9.62 -21.09
C SER A 202 7.04 -11.08 -20.72
N VAL A 203 6.42 -11.58 -19.63
CA VAL A 203 6.55 -12.98 -19.19
C VAL A 203 5.72 -13.93 -20.05
N LEU A 204 4.72 -13.43 -20.78
CA LEU A 204 3.89 -14.23 -21.70
C LEU A 204 4.45 -14.33 -23.13
N CYS A 205 5.53 -13.61 -23.45
CA CYS A 205 6.04 -13.47 -24.82
C CYS A 205 7.48 -13.99 -25.03
N THR A 206 7.94 -14.95 -24.21
CA THR A 206 9.08 -15.78 -24.63
C THR A 206 8.57 -16.98 -25.43
N PRO A 207 8.84 -17.10 -26.75
CA PRO A 207 8.57 -18.34 -27.45
C PRO A 207 9.49 -19.42 -26.92
N TYR A 208 8.96 -20.28 -26.07
CA TYR A 208 9.60 -21.51 -25.62
C TYR A 208 9.81 -22.41 -26.87
N SER A 209 10.97 -22.31 -27.49
CA SER A 209 11.42 -23.23 -28.53
C SER A 209 11.99 -24.47 -27.84
N VAL A 210 11.12 -25.40 -27.46
CA VAL A 210 11.56 -26.72 -27.01
C VAL A 210 11.88 -27.55 -28.24
N LEU A 211 13.17 -27.78 -28.45
CA LEU A 211 13.66 -28.87 -29.29
C LEU A 211 13.13 -30.18 -28.72
N VAL A 212 12.39 -30.93 -29.54
CA VAL A 212 11.96 -32.30 -29.23
C VAL A 212 13.22 -33.17 -29.25
N GLU A 213 13.70 -33.59 -28.09
CA GLU A 213 14.59 -34.74 -27.98
C GLU A 213 13.76 -35.97 -27.55
N ASP A 214 13.98 -37.09 -28.25
CA ASP A 214 13.28 -38.36 -28.07
C ASP A 214 13.43 -38.91 -26.65
N PRO A 215 12.39 -39.57 -26.09
CA PRO A 215 12.44 -40.10 -24.73
C PRO A 215 13.37 -41.32 -24.61
N PRO A 216 14.23 -41.40 -23.57
CA PRO A 216 14.99 -42.61 -23.29
C PRO A 216 14.11 -43.69 -22.67
N LYS A 217 14.41 -44.95 -23.03
CA LYS A 217 13.70 -46.16 -22.60
C LYS A 217 13.84 -46.40 -21.09
N LEU A 218 12.72 -46.71 -20.44
CA LEU A 218 12.63 -47.16 -19.05
C LEU A 218 13.50 -48.39 -18.79
N ASN A 219 14.18 -48.41 -17.65
CA ASN A 219 14.64 -49.64 -17.02
C ASN A 219 14.40 -49.57 -15.49
N ASP A 220 14.01 -50.71 -14.95
CA ASP A 220 13.44 -50.92 -13.62
C ASP A 220 14.34 -50.60 -12.42
N ASN A 221 13.66 -50.38 -11.29
CA ASN A 221 14.12 -50.44 -9.90
C ASN A 221 14.87 -49.23 -9.32
N LYS A 222 14.14 -48.38 -8.58
CA LYS A 222 14.32 -48.22 -7.12
C LYS A 222 13.32 -47.22 -6.52
N VAL A 223 12.82 -47.61 -5.36
CA VAL A 223 12.01 -46.83 -4.42
C VAL A 223 12.89 -45.76 -3.76
N ALA A 224 12.42 -44.50 -3.72
CA ALA A 224 12.66 -43.56 -2.62
C ALA A 224 11.64 -42.42 -2.69
N GLU A 225 11.19 -42.02 -1.53
CA GLU A 225 10.18 -41.00 -1.23
C GLU A 225 10.58 -39.60 -1.71
N GLU A 226 9.60 -38.81 -2.15
CA GLU A 226 9.38 -37.42 -1.71
C GLU A 226 8.12 -36.87 -2.41
N GLY A 227 7.12 -36.50 -1.61
CA GLY A 227 5.85 -35.96 -2.09
C GLY A 227 5.99 -34.50 -2.50
N LEU A 228 5.95 -34.23 -3.80
CA LEU A 228 5.69 -32.90 -4.36
C LEU A 228 4.22 -32.82 -4.77
N GLY A 229 3.46 -31.97 -4.06
CA GLY A 229 2.10 -31.61 -4.42
C GLY A 229 2.08 -30.79 -5.70
N VAL A 230 1.36 -31.28 -6.70
CA VAL A 230 1.09 -30.62 -7.97
C VAL A 230 0.01 -29.55 -7.76
N PHE A 231 0.33 -28.27 -8.00
CA PHE A 231 -0.68 -27.22 -8.10
C PHE A 231 -1.31 -27.24 -9.50
N GLN A 232 -2.61 -27.52 -9.54
CA GLN A 232 -3.43 -27.52 -10.73
C GLN A 232 -4.00 -26.10 -10.92
N TRP A 233 -3.61 -25.42 -12.00
CA TRP A 233 -4.17 -24.12 -12.38
C TRP A 233 -5.49 -24.32 -13.13
N GLY A 234 -6.58 -23.83 -12.55
CA GLY A 234 -7.88 -23.78 -13.19
C GLY A 234 -7.96 -22.58 -14.13
N VAL A 235 -8.13 -22.84 -15.43
CA VAL A 235 -8.47 -21.83 -16.43
C VAL A 235 -9.99 -21.67 -16.44
N SER A 236 -10.52 -20.49 -16.12
CA SER A 236 -11.92 -20.17 -16.40
C SER A 236 -12.04 -19.51 -17.78
N SER A 237 -12.66 -20.29 -18.68
CA SER A 237 -13.33 -19.96 -19.95
C SER A 237 -13.07 -18.60 -20.63
N PHE A 238 -12.53 -18.74 -21.85
CA PHE A 238 -12.56 -17.79 -22.96
C PHE A 238 -14.00 -17.72 -23.52
N ASP A 239 -14.61 -16.54 -23.57
CA ASP A 239 -15.83 -16.32 -24.35
C ASP A 239 -15.51 -15.34 -25.49
N SER A 240 -15.33 -15.91 -26.67
CA SER A 240 -15.00 -15.18 -27.90
C SER A 240 -16.29 -14.89 -28.65
N ASP A 241 -16.93 -13.76 -28.37
CA ASP A 241 -17.73 -13.01 -29.33
C ASP A 241 -18.24 -11.71 -28.68
N LEU A 242 -18.11 -10.60 -29.42
CA LEU A 242 -18.29 -9.19 -29.06
C LEU A 242 -16.96 -8.50 -28.68
N GLY A 243 -16.65 -7.39 -29.36
CA GLY A 243 -15.43 -6.60 -29.20
C GLY A 243 -15.20 -6.12 -27.77
N GLY A 244 -14.62 -7.00 -26.96
CA GLY A 244 -14.47 -6.85 -25.53
C GLY A 244 -13.13 -6.24 -25.17
N TYR A 245 -13.18 -5.21 -24.32
CA TYR A 245 -12.03 -4.81 -23.53
C TYR A 245 -11.53 -6.01 -22.72
N ILE A 246 -10.22 -6.22 -22.71
CA ILE A 246 -9.61 -7.21 -21.83
C ILE A 246 -9.62 -6.60 -20.42
N ARG A 247 -10.58 -7.02 -19.59
CA ARG A 247 -10.47 -6.87 -18.13
C ARG A 247 -9.44 -7.89 -17.65
N LYS A 248 -8.19 -7.44 -17.47
CA LYS A 248 -7.23 -8.16 -16.64
C LYS A 248 -7.44 -7.71 -15.21
N ASN A 249 -7.90 -8.61 -14.34
CA ASN A 249 -7.61 -8.48 -12.92
C ASN A 249 -6.13 -8.80 -12.76
N THR A 250 -5.25 -7.80 -12.93
CA THR A 250 -3.89 -7.89 -12.42
C THR A 250 -3.97 -7.76 -10.91
N TYR A 251 -3.83 -8.91 -10.23
CA TYR A 251 -3.52 -9.12 -8.82
C TYR A 251 -4.01 -8.06 -7.82
N MET A 252 -5.11 -8.36 -7.12
CA MET A 252 -5.37 -8.01 -5.70
C MET A 252 -6.72 -8.64 -5.33
N ASP A 253 -6.73 -9.93 -5.01
CA ASP A 253 -7.94 -10.60 -4.52
C ASP A 253 -8.30 -10.10 -3.11
N LEU A 254 -9.22 -9.14 -3.08
CA LEU A 254 -9.89 -8.63 -1.87
C LEU A 254 -10.67 -9.74 -1.18
N TRP A 255 -10.21 -10.18 0.00
CA TRP A 255 -11.12 -10.71 1.02
C TRP A 255 -11.60 -9.55 1.88
N LEU A 256 -12.87 -9.17 1.66
CA LEU A 256 -13.68 -8.45 2.64
C LEU A 256 -13.73 -9.28 3.93
N ILE A 257 -13.29 -8.71 5.06
CA ILE A 257 -13.70 -9.16 6.39
C ILE A 257 -15.00 -8.42 6.75
#